data_AF-A0A9P1DNE7-F1
#
_entry.id   AF-A0A9P1DNE7-F1
#
_cell.length_a   1.000
_cell.length_b   1.000
_cell.length_c   1.000
_cell.angle_alpha   90.00
_cell.angle_beta   90.00
_cell.angle_gamma   90.00
#
_symmetry.space_group_name_H-M   'P 1'
#
loop_
_entity.id
_entity.type
_entity.pdbx_description
1 polymer ?
#
loop_
_entity_poly.entity_id
_entity_poly.type
_entity_poly.pdbx_seq_one_letter_code
_entity_poly.pdbx_strand_id
1 'polypeptide(L)'
;MKIHIILRYWGCVETSDQLFLETLGPFGCSVLPCAGFVVPIATRVVQPAPGLPLQVPRLSVAPRGSRHSATVPLLAAGVIGLVQANSSRRRAVRGPSRGRLHALPATVPPAAASSVIVMPDADAVASNLCKQVAKACKDAVAERGAFALAIPGGSILKMLAGGTAELEGIEWDKGVMAYVNHKCVSNDDAAATHKKVRPFYSLKSAGCATSVQLSWPGLKVITMGGSGEGEAEAQRYEAELKALPETTLPRTDGMPVFDICLIGVGDDGHFGSLYPGRQEIADESGRWVLPVDMKSPPSITLSPKAMMAAKTVLVASAGVSEKYPMGKSEAMKTAIEGMEGPQAFPAQVLRSTATWLLDEAAASKLSRGTRRIPKLTNRIGCNNQSINQPTNQSINQSINQSIINPYGWCMTLLSQHFNVCTCRL
;
A
#
# COMPACT_ATOMS: atom_id res chain seq x y z
N MET A 1 -29.63 -28.36 -49.85
CA MET A 1 -28.36 -27.62 -49.90
C MET A 1 -27.83 -27.48 -48.48
N LYS A 2 -26.67 -28.08 -48.20
CA LYS A 2 -25.96 -27.91 -46.92
C LYS A 2 -25.26 -26.55 -46.94
N ILE A 3 -25.46 -25.74 -45.90
CA ILE A 3 -24.63 -24.56 -45.65
C ILE A 3 -23.96 -24.77 -44.29
N HIS A 4 -22.64 -24.90 -44.34
CA HIS A 4 -21.75 -24.88 -43.19
C HIS A 4 -21.64 -23.45 -42.65
N ILE A 5 -21.88 -23.27 -41.35
CA ILE A 5 -21.50 -22.05 -40.63
C ILE A 5 -20.36 -22.40 -39.68
N ILE A 6 -19.25 -21.69 -39.88
CA ILE A 6 -18.01 -21.74 -39.12
C ILE A 6 -18.21 -21.02 -37.79
N LEU A 7 -18.03 -21.73 -36.68
CA LEU A 7 -17.96 -21.16 -35.34
C LEU A 7 -16.57 -20.51 -35.14
N ARG A 8 -16.53 -19.19 -34.93
CA ARG A 8 -15.40 -18.50 -34.29
C ARG A 8 -15.74 -18.26 -32.83
N TYR A 9 -14.97 -18.87 -31.94
CA TYR A 9 -14.97 -18.59 -30.51
C TYR A 9 -14.43 -17.19 -30.23
N TRP A 10 -15.21 -16.37 -29.51
CA TRP A 10 -14.71 -15.27 -28.70
C TRP A 10 -15.20 -15.54 -27.27
N GLY A 11 -14.26 -15.76 -26.36
CA GLY A 11 -14.52 -16.02 -24.95
C GLY A 11 -15.13 -14.81 -24.26
N CYS A 12 -16.25 -15.05 -23.59
CA CYS A 12 -16.94 -14.10 -22.74
C CYS A 12 -16.27 -14.04 -21.37
N VAL A 13 -16.19 -12.83 -20.82
CA VAL A 13 -15.76 -12.51 -19.46
C VAL A 13 -16.89 -12.89 -18.50
N GLU A 14 -16.67 -13.86 -17.62
CA GLU A 14 -17.62 -14.18 -16.54
C GLU A 14 -17.36 -13.29 -15.31
N THR A 15 -18.34 -12.43 -15.03
CA THR A 15 -18.57 -11.80 -13.72
C THR A 15 -19.62 -12.62 -12.98
N SER A 16 -19.25 -13.27 -11.89
CA SER A 16 -20.17 -14.02 -11.03
C SER A 16 -20.71 -13.14 -9.91
N ASP A 17 -21.90 -12.58 -10.13
CA ASP A 17 -22.82 -12.16 -9.07
C ASP A 17 -23.64 -13.38 -8.63
N GLN A 18 -23.55 -13.76 -7.35
CA GLN A 18 -24.50 -14.67 -6.73
C GLN A 18 -25.37 -13.91 -5.73
N LEU A 19 -26.61 -13.65 -6.14
CA LEU A 19 -27.73 -13.36 -5.24
C LEU A 19 -28.12 -14.65 -4.49
N PHE A 20 -28.18 -14.58 -3.17
CA PHE A 20 -28.87 -15.56 -2.34
C PHE A 20 -30.38 -15.25 -2.33
N LEU A 21 -31.16 -16.26 -2.71
CA LEU A 21 -32.62 -16.32 -2.56
C LEU A 21 -32.95 -16.78 -1.14
N GLU A 22 -33.70 -15.98 -0.39
CA GLU A 22 -34.32 -16.38 0.89
C GLU A 22 -35.62 -17.16 0.62
N THR A 23 -35.71 -18.32 1.27
CA THR A 23 -36.85 -19.24 1.26
C THR A 23 -37.89 -18.81 2.30
N LEU A 24 -39.16 -18.82 1.91
CA LEU A 24 -40.32 -18.49 2.74
C LEU A 24 -40.83 -19.66 3.61
N GLY A 25 -41.18 -19.35 4.86
CA GLY A 25 -42.27 -19.93 5.66
C GLY A 25 -41.90 -20.95 6.75
N PRO A 26 -42.77 -21.24 7.76
CA PRO A 26 -44.17 -20.81 7.91
C PRO A 26 -44.61 -20.21 9.27
N PHE A 27 -45.75 -19.48 9.21
CA PHE A 27 -46.86 -19.28 10.16
C PHE A 27 -46.64 -18.96 11.66
N GLY A 28 -47.16 -17.79 12.05
CA GLY A 28 -47.57 -17.46 13.41
C GLY A 28 -48.60 -16.32 13.42
N CYS A 29 -49.88 -16.66 13.58
CA CYS A 29 -51.01 -15.73 13.74
C CYS A 29 -50.96 -14.99 15.08
N SER A 30 -51.20 -13.67 15.07
CA SER A 30 -51.91 -12.97 16.16
C SER A 30 -52.55 -11.69 15.62
N VAL A 31 -53.82 -11.51 15.96
CA VAL A 31 -54.75 -10.47 15.52
C VAL A 31 -54.83 -9.38 16.59
N LEU A 32 -54.94 -8.09 16.22
CA LEU A 32 -55.78 -7.00 16.81
C LEU A 32 -55.38 -5.61 16.22
N PRO A 33 -56.25 -4.57 16.26
CA PRO A 33 -56.61 -3.85 15.04
C PRO A 33 -56.50 -2.30 15.09
N CYS A 34 -56.72 -1.69 13.93
CA CYS A 34 -57.27 -0.35 13.66
C CYS A 34 -56.55 0.92 14.16
N ALA A 35 -55.96 1.66 13.22
CA ALA A 35 -56.25 3.08 13.00
C ALA A 35 -55.78 3.48 11.59
N GLY A 36 -56.71 3.90 10.74
CA GLY A 36 -56.45 4.29 9.36
C GLY A 36 -55.95 5.72 9.25
N PHE A 37 -55.09 5.97 8.25
CA PHE A 37 -55.04 7.21 7.50
C PHE A 37 -54.48 6.88 6.10
N VAL A 38 -55.33 6.99 5.08
CA VAL A 38 -54.98 6.88 3.67
C VAL A 38 -54.87 8.31 3.14
N VAL A 39 -53.70 8.67 2.61
CA VAL A 39 -53.51 9.88 1.77
C VAL A 39 -53.02 9.39 0.40
N PRO A 40 -53.75 9.65 -0.70
CA PRO A 40 -53.30 9.26 -2.03
C PRO A 40 -52.36 10.33 -2.58
N ILE A 41 -51.12 9.95 -2.91
CA ILE A 41 -50.24 10.76 -3.77
C ILE A 41 -50.48 10.30 -5.21
N ALA A 42 -51.22 11.11 -5.95
CA ALA A 42 -51.43 10.95 -7.38
C ALA A 42 -50.15 11.31 -8.15
N THR A 43 -49.61 10.33 -8.86
CA THR A 43 -48.60 10.51 -9.92
C THR A 43 -49.23 11.24 -11.11
N ARG A 44 -48.78 12.46 -11.39
CA ARG A 44 -49.16 13.20 -12.61
C ARG A 44 -48.03 13.11 -13.63
N VAL A 45 -48.23 12.24 -14.62
CA VAL A 45 -47.47 12.19 -15.87
C VAL A 45 -47.87 13.41 -16.71
N VAL A 46 -46.92 14.25 -17.09
CA VAL A 46 -47.12 15.36 -18.02
C VAL A 46 -46.42 15.02 -19.33
N GLN A 47 -47.20 14.86 -20.41
CA GLN A 47 -46.71 14.71 -21.78
C GLN A 47 -46.39 16.09 -22.40
N PRO A 48 -45.42 16.20 -23.33
CA PRO A 48 -45.10 17.46 -23.98
C PRO A 48 -45.95 17.72 -25.23
N ALA A 49 -46.33 18.98 -25.45
CA ALA A 49 -46.96 19.49 -26.68
C ALA A 49 -45.91 19.96 -27.72
N PRO A 50 -46.21 19.92 -29.04
CA PRO A 50 -45.22 20.19 -30.09
C PRO A 50 -45.27 21.59 -30.72
N GLY A 51 -44.09 22.06 -31.17
CA GLY A 51 -43.87 22.90 -32.38
C GLY A 51 -43.92 24.43 -32.25
N LEU A 52 -42.80 25.14 -32.38
CA LEU A 52 -42.20 25.72 -33.62
C LEU A 52 -40.95 26.56 -33.27
N PRO A 53 -40.05 26.86 -34.23
CA PRO A 53 -38.61 27.07 -34.00
C PRO A 53 -38.17 28.54 -34.10
N LEU A 54 -36.97 28.87 -33.61
CA LEU A 54 -36.10 29.89 -34.23
C LEU A 54 -34.64 29.85 -33.70
N GLN A 55 -33.73 29.75 -34.67
CA GLN A 55 -32.37 30.30 -34.77
C GLN A 55 -31.24 29.84 -33.84
N VAL A 56 -30.38 29.01 -34.43
CA VAL A 56 -28.99 28.75 -34.02
C VAL A 56 -28.06 29.48 -35.01
N PRO A 57 -27.08 30.29 -34.59
CA PRO A 57 -26.11 30.84 -35.52
C PRO A 57 -25.06 29.79 -35.92
N ARG A 58 -24.96 29.53 -37.23
CA ARG A 58 -23.87 28.78 -37.87
C ARG A 58 -22.61 29.64 -37.89
N LEU A 59 -21.51 29.13 -37.35
CA LEU A 59 -20.17 29.58 -37.70
C LEU A 59 -19.64 28.74 -38.87
N SER A 60 -19.42 29.42 -39.99
CA SER A 60 -18.95 28.85 -41.25
C SER A 60 -17.46 28.56 -41.22
N VAL A 61 -17.10 27.34 -41.60
CA VAL A 61 -15.76 26.93 -42.00
C VAL A 61 -15.55 27.34 -43.46
N ALA A 62 -14.50 28.10 -43.75
CA ALA A 62 -14.05 28.38 -45.12
C ALA A 62 -12.72 27.66 -45.39
N PRO A 63 -12.55 26.96 -46.52
CA PRO A 63 -11.26 26.42 -46.92
C PRO A 63 -10.68 27.09 -48.19
N ARG A 64 -9.35 26.98 -48.30
CA ARG A 64 -8.47 27.05 -49.50
C ARG A 64 -7.77 28.37 -49.86
N GLY A 65 -6.50 28.21 -50.28
CA GLY A 65 -5.72 29.16 -51.10
C GLY A 65 -4.23 29.21 -50.72
N SER A 66 -3.45 28.17 -51.02
CA SER A 66 -2.41 28.16 -52.09
C SER A 66 -1.27 29.17 -51.94
N ARG A 67 -0.06 28.63 -51.68
CA ARG A 67 1.26 29.27 -51.74
C ARG A 67 1.56 29.76 -53.16
N HIS A 68 2.01 31.00 -53.34
CA HIS A 68 2.84 31.41 -54.48
C HIS A 68 3.97 32.33 -53.98
N SER A 69 5.18 32.03 -54.48
CA SER A 69 6.42 32.79 -54.32
C SER A 69 6.48 33.87 -55.39
N ALA A 70 6.84 35.11 -55.02
CA ALA A 70 7.31 36.12 -55.96
C ALA A 70 8.20 37.16 -55.25
N THR A 71 9.17 37.65 -55.99
CA THR A 71 10.42 38.25 -55.56
C THR A 71 10.44 39.74 -55.96
N VAL A 72 10.83 40.66 -55.04
CA VAL A 72 11.58 41.95 -55.26
C VAL A 72 10.80 43.12 -55.96
N PRO A 73 11.07 44.44 -55.75
CA PRO A 73 12.32 45.12 -55.29
C PRO A 73 12.26 46.23 -54.22
N LEU A 74 13.49 46.62 -53.85
CA LEU A 74 13.98 47.85 -53.19
C LEU A 74 13.16 49.14 -53.45
N LEU A 75 13.06 49.96 -52.40
CA LEU A 75 13.18 51.43 -52.49
C LEU A 75 13.86 51.95 -51.22
N ALA A 76 14.91 52.75 -51.42
CA ALA A 76 15.77 53.34 -50.41
C ALA A 76 15.37 54.80 -50.13
N ALA A 77 15.32 55.17 -48.86
CA ALA A 77 15.58 56.50 -48.28
C ALA A 77 15.61 56.28 -46.76
N GLY A 78 16.61 56.63 -45.96
CA GLY A 78 17.58 57.71 -46.10
C GLY A 78 17.32 58.74 -44.99
N VAL A 79 17.55 58.39 -43.72
CA VAL A 79 17.79 59.36 -42.63
C VAL A 79 18.86 58.80 -41.70
N ILE A 80 19.98 59.53 -41.65
CA ILE A 80 21.18 59.26 -40.87
C ILE A 80 20.95 59.79 -39.46
N GLY A 81 20.90 58.91 -38.46
CA GLY A 81 20.96 59.23 -37.04
C GLY A 81 22.14 58.50 -36.41
N LEU A 82 23.21 59.23 -36.15
CA LEU A 82 24.40 58.75 -35.45
C LEU A 82 24.01 58.31 -34.03
N VAL A 83 24.00 57.00 -33.75
CA VAL A 83 23.97 56.47 -32.39
C VAL A 83 25.21 55.61 -32.19
N GLN A 84 26.01 56.01 -31.20
CA GLN A 84 27.27 55.36 -30.82
C GLN A 84 27.05 53.87 -30.55
N ALA A 85 27.77 53.03 -31.29
CA ALA A 85 27.81 51.60 -31.06
C ALA A 85 28.67 51.30 -29.82
N ASN A 86 28.03 51.07 -28.68
CA ASN A 86 28.67 50.43 -27.53
C ASN A 86 28.77 48.94 -27.80
N SER A 87 30.00 48.43 -27.99
CA SER A 87 30.28 47.02 -28.17
C SER A 87 30.11 46.25 -26.85
N SER A 88 28.87 45.91 -26.50
CA SER A 88 28.59 44.92 -25.46
C SER A 88 28.66 43.53 -26.07
N ARG A 89 29.71 42.77 -25.73
CA ARG A 89 29.80 41.34 -26.03
C ARG A 89 28.53 40.66 -25.54
N ARG A 90 27.68 40.19 -26.46
CA ARG A 90 26.62 39.23 -26.15
C ARG A 90 27.28 37.94 -25.64
N ARG A 91 27.43 37.82 -24.32
CA ARG A 91 27.78 36.57 -23.67
C ARG A 91 26.60 35.64 -23.92
N ALA A 92 26.80 34.62 -24.76
CA ALA A 92 25.82 33.56 -24.94
C ALA A 92 25.45 33.04 -23.55
N VAL A 93 24.20 33.27 -23.14
CA VAL A 93 23.62 32.63 -21.96
C VAL A 93 23.59 31.15 -22.31
N ARG A 94 24.55 30.41 -21.76
CA ARG A 94 24.47 28.95 -21.74
C ARG A 94 23.14 28.63 -21.08
N GLY A 95 22.24 28.00 -21.83
CA GLY A 95 21.05 27.38 -21.25
C GLY A 95 21.46 26.47 -20.09
N PRO A 96 20.55 26.22 -19.13
CA PRO A 96 20.89 25.44 -17.95
C PRO A 96 21.53 24.14 -18.41
N SER A 97 22.77 23.91 -17.96
CA SER A 97 23.41 22.61 -18.09
C SER A 97 22.42 21.61 -17.52
N ARG A 98 21.94 20.67 -18.34
CA ARG A 98 21.25 19.48 -17.84
C ARG A 98 22.13 18.94 -16.72
N GLY A 99 21.67 19.11 -15.48
CA GLY A 99 22.38 18.60 -14.32
C GLY A 99 22.66 17.14 -14.61
N ARG A 100 23.91 16.73 -14.37
CA ARG A 100 24.24 15.31 -14.34
C ARG A 100 23.30 14.73 -13.29
N LEU A 101 22.23 14.04 -13.69
CA LEU A 101 21.49 13.16 -12.79
C LEU A 101 22.57 12.32 -12.11
N HIS A 102 22.72 12.40 -10.79
CA HIS A 102 23.57 11.41 -10.15
C HIS A 102 22.89 10.07 -10.38
N ALA A 103 23.49 9.29 -11.26
CA ALA A 103 22.97 7.99 -11.60
C ALA A 103 22.91 7.16 -10.32
N LEU A 104 21.77 6.50 -10.08
CA LEU A 104 21.67 5.49 -9.04
C LEU A 104 22.86 4.54 -9.16
N PRO A 105 23.41 4.07 -8.03
CA PRO A 105 24.54 3.17 -8.09
C PRO A 105 24.17 1.93 -8.90
N ALA A 106 25.09 1.47 -9.76
CA ALA A 106 24.86 0.33 -10.63
C ALA A 106 24.47 -0.93 -9.83
N THR A 107 24.97 -1.05 -8.60
CA THR A 107 24.60 -2.06 -7.63
C THR A 107 24.52 -1.45 -6.23
N VAL A 108 23.73 -2.06 -5.35
CA VAL A 108 23.70 -1.73 -3.92
C VAL A 108 24.15 -2.99 -3.17
N PRO A 109 25.01 -2.90 -2.13
CA PRO A 109 25.35 -4.05 -1.31
C PRO A 109 24.09 -4.74 -0.74
N PRO A 110 24.12 -6.05 -0.47
CA PRO A 110 23.03 -6.72 0.23
C PRO A 110 22.68 -6.04 1.55
N ALA A 111 21.42 -6.15 1.98
CA ALA A 111 21.01 -5.61 3.27
C ALA A 111 21.80 -6.29 4.41
N ALA A 112 22.11 -5.54 5.45
CA ALA A 112 22.78 -6.10 6.62
C ALA A 112 21.90 -7.15 7.29
N ALA A 113 22.46 -8.28 7.69
CA ALA A 113 21.71 -9.34 8.38
C ALA A 113 20.99 -8.83 9.65
N SER A 114 21.52 -7.79 10.29
CA SER A 114 20.89 -7.15 11.45
C SER A 114 19.57 -6.43 11.15
N SER A 115 19.34 -6.02 9.89
CA SER A 115 18.12 -5.34 9.46
C SER A 115 17.07 -6.29 8.85
N VAL A 116 17.35 -7.59 8.75
CA VAL A 116 16.41 -8.58 8.19
C VAL A 116 15.90 -9.51 9.29
N ILE A 117 14.65 -9.30 9.70
CA ILE A 117 13.98 -10.04 10.76
C ILE A 117 13.04 -11.06 10.13
N VAL A 118 13.32 -12.34 10.38
CA VAL A 118 12.48 -13.46 9.92
C VAL A 118 11.68 -14.02 11.08
N MET A 119 10.37 -14.08 10.92
CA MET A 119 9.41 -14.57 11.91
C MET A 119 8.75 -15.86 11.42
N PRO A 120 8.16 -16.67 12.33
CA PRO A 120 7.61 -17.98 11.96
C PRO A 120 6.52 -17.92 10.88
N ASP A 121 5.62 -16.94 10.96
CA ASP A 121 4.44 -16.85 10.11
C ASP A 121 3.96 -15.40 9.90
N ALA A 122 2.90 -15.26 9.11
CA ALA A 122 2.32 -13.97 8.77
C ALA A 122 1.69 -13.23 9.97
N ASP A 123 1.17 -13.95 10.96
CA ASP A 123 0.56 -13.36 12.15
C ASP A 123 1.63 -12.76 13.07
N ALA A 124 2.77 -13.45 13.21
CA ALA A 124 3.94 -12.92 13.89
C ALA A 124 4.48 -11.67 13.20
N VAL A 125 4.50 -11.63 11.85
CA VAL A 125 4.86 -10.42 11.09
C VAL A 125 3.88 -9.29 11.35
N ALA A 126 2.58 -9.56 11.32
CA ALA A 126 1.54 -8.58 11.60
C ALA A 126 1.65 -7.99 13.02
N SER A 127 1.79 -8.85 14.04
CA SER A 127 2.01 -8.41 15.43
C SER A 127 3.28 -7.56 15.55
N ASN A 128 4.41 -7.98 14.98
CA ASN A 128 5.65 -7.22 15.08
C ASN A 128 5.58 -5.86 14.35
N LEU A 129 4.98 -5.82 13.15
CA LEU A 129 4.75 -4.57 12.42
C LEU A 129 3.92 -3.61 13.27
N CYS A 130 2.80 -4.06 13.84
CA CYS A 130 1.95 -3.22 14.67
C CYS A 130 2.62 -2.79 15.98
N LYS A 131 3.44 -3.65 16.61
CA LYS A 131 4.28 -3.25 17.76
C LYS A 131 5.20 -2.09 17.43
N GLN A 132 5.85 -2.13 16.27
CA GLN A 132 6.76 -1.07 15.85
C GLN A 132 6.00 0.22 15.49
N VAL A 133 4.82 0.12 14.88
CA VAL A 133 3.91 1.28 14.68
C VAL A 133 3.53 1.88 16.02
N ALA A 134 3.03 1.09 16.96
CA ALA A 134 2.61 1.57 18.26
C ALA A 134 3.73 2.22 19.04
N LYS A 135 4.92 1.62 19.01
CA LYS A 135 6.12 2.21 19.63
C LYS A 135 6.46 3.56 19.01
N ALA A 136 6.55 3.63 17.68
CA ALA A 136 6.90 4.87 16.99
C ALA A 136 5.89 6.00 17.26
N CYS A 137 4.58 5.69 17.23
CA CYS A 137 3.54 6.68 17.54
C CYS A 137 3.61 7.15 19.00
N LYS A 138 3.72 6.22 19.97
CA LYS A 138 3.78 6.56 21.40
C LYS A 138 5.03 7.37 21.76
N ASP A 139 6.19 6.99 21.21
CA ASP A 139 7.44 7.71 21.43
C ASP A 139 7.36 9.13 20.86
N ALA A 140 6.83 9.29 19.64
CA ALA A 140 6.68 10.59 18.99
C ALA A 140 5.72 11.51 19.75
N VAL A 141 4.61 10.98 20.26
CA VAL A 141 3.68 11.72 21.09
C VAL A 141 4.32 12.13 22.42
N ALA A 142 5.08 11.25 23.07
CA ALA A 142 5.79 11.59 24.29
C ALA A 142 6.88 12.67 24.06
N GLU A 143 7.55 12.64 22.91
CA GLU A 143 8.64 13.58 22.56
C GLU A 143 8.11 14.94 22.09
N ARG A 144 7.07 14.97 21.25
CA ARG A 144 6.64 16.17 20.51
C ARG A 144 5.15 16.48 20.57
N GLY A 145 4.37 15.64 21.24
CA GLY A 145 2.91 15.78 21.35
C GLY A 145 2.12 15.40 20.09
N ALA A 146 2.78 14.92 19.04
CA ALA A 146 2.14 14.50 17.79
C ALA A 146 3.00 13.46 17.05
N PHE A 147 2.38 12.71 16.13
CA PHE A 147 3.09 11.76 15.27
C PHE A 147 2.65 11.84 13.81
N ALA A 148 3.53 11.41 12.90
CA ALA A 148 3.23 11.24 11.49
C ALA A 148 3.53 9.81 11.00
N LEU A 149 2.51 9.16 10.44
CA LEU A 149 2.54 7.80 9.93
C LEU A 149 2.37 7.81 8.40
N ALA A 150 3.27 7.17 7.66
CA ALA A 150 3.09 6.92 6.23
C ALA A 150 2.77 5.45 5.97
N ILE A 151 1.65 5.16 5.30
CA ILE A 151 1.25 3.80 4.96
C ILE A 151 1.01 3.61 3.46
N PRO A 152 1.27 2.42 2.90
CA PRO A 152 0.90 2.08 1.55
C PRO A 152 -0.48 1.39 1.55
N GLY A 153 -0.96 1.02 0.36
CA GLY A 153 -2.06 0.07 0.23
C GLY A 153 -1.62 -1.40 0.35
N GLY A 154 -2.46 -2.30 -0.15
CA GLY A 154 -2.07 -3.69 -0.40
C GLY A 154 -1.96 -4.56 0.86
N SER A 155 -0.94 -5.43 0.90
CA SER A 155 -0.76 -6.42 1.98
C SER A 155 -0.47 -5.81 3.34
N ILE A 156 0.13 -4.61 3.40
CA ILE A 156 0.39 -3.91 4.66
C ILE A 156 -0.92 -3.61 5.40
N LEU A 157 -1.99 -3.26 4.70
CA LEU A 157 -3.30 -3.05 5.32
C LEU A 157 -3.82 -4.32 5.99
N LYS A 158 -3.59 -5.49 5.37
CA LYS A 158 -3.97 -6.78 5.97
C LYS A 158 -3.16 -7.07 7.25
N MET A 159 -1.87 -6.75 7.25
CA MET A 159 -1.01 -6.91 8.43
C MET A 159 -1.45 -5.97 9.56
N LEU A 160 -1.76 -4.71 9.25
CA LEU A 160 -2.31 -3.76 10.24
C LEU A 160 -3.64 -4.25 10.85
N ALA A 161 -4.49 -4.87 10.03
CA ALA A 161 -5.73 -5.50 10.49
C ALA A 161 -5.52 -6.82 11.26
N GLY A 162 -4.41 -7.52 11.05
CA GLY A 162 -4.08 -8.75 11.77
C GLY A 162 -3.44 -8.52 13.14
N GLY A 163 -2.77 -7.38 13.35
CA GLY A 163 -2.04 -7.06 14.57
C GLY A 163 -2.72 -6.02 15.47
N THR A 164 -4.05 -5.95 15.51
CA THR A 164 -4.79 -4.85 16.16
C THR A 164 -4.53 -4.69 17.65
N ALA A 165 -4.34 -5.80 18.39
CA ALA A 165 -4.06 -5.78 19.82
C ALA A 165 -2.81 -4.94 20.17
N GLU A 166 -1.83 -4.91 19.28
CA GLU A 166 -0.58 -4.17 19.49
C GLU A 166 -0.75 -2.66 19.29
N LEU A 167 -1.83 -2.25 18.60
CA LEU A 167 -2.16 -0.85 18.32
C LEU A 167 -2.97 -0.19 19.45
N GLU A 168 -3.27 -0.92 20.52
CA GLU A 168 -3.99 -0.38 21.67
C GLU A 168 -3.19 0.70 22.41
N GLY A 169 -3.92 1.70 22.92
CA GLY A 169 -3.35 2.81 23.70
C GLY A 169 -2.55 3.83 22.88
N ILE A 170 -2.63 3.81 21.55
CA ILE A 170 -2.13 4.91 20.71
C ILE A 170 -3.11 6.09 20.81
N GLU A 171 -2.60 7.29 21.05
CA GLU A 171 -3.37 8.55 21.04
C GLU A 171 -3.59 9.04 19.61
N TRP A 172 -4.48 8.35 18.87
CA TRP A 172 -4.70 8.54 17.44
C TRP A 172 -5.06 9.97 17.01
N ASP A 173 -5.75 10.72 17.87
CA ASP A 173 -6.14 12.12 17.66
C ASP A 173 -4.95 13.10 17.63
N LYS A 174 -3.78 12.67 18.11
CA LYS A 174 -2.50 13.40 17.98
C LYS A 174 -1.74 13.05 16.69
N GLY A 175 -2.31 12.20 15.85
CA GLY A 175 -1.66 11.67 14.67
C GLY A 175 -2.08 12.32 13.36
N VAL A 176 -1.17 12.27 12.38
CA VAL A 176 -1.51 12.40 10.97
C VAL A 176 -1.08 11.15 10.20
N MET A 177 -1.90 10.71 9.26
CA MET A 177 -1.60 9.63 8.33
C MET A 177 -1.52 10.16 6.90
N ALA A 178 -0.42 9.82 6.23
CA ALA A 178 -0.22 10.03 4.80
C ALA A 178 -0.15 8.69 4.06
N TYR A 179 -0.48 8.72 2.78
CA TYR A 179 -0.31 7.59 1.88
C TYR A 179 1.08 7.65 1.23
N VAL A 180 1.78 6.51 1.25
CA VAL A 180 3.02 6.31 0.51
C VAL A 180 2.77 6.44 -1.00
N ASN A 181 1.64 5.94 -1.48
CA ASN A 181 1.19 6.10 -2.85
C ASN A 181 -0.34 5.97 -2.96
N HIS A 182 -0.91 6.65 -3.95
CA HIS A 182 -2.35 6.60 -4.21
C HIS A 182 -2.63 6.80 -5.70
N LYS A 183 -3.71 6.19 -6.21
CA LYS A 183 -4.22 6.43 -7.56
C LYS A 183 -4.87 7.80 -7.65
N CYS A 184 -4.70 8.53 -8.75
CA CYS A 184 -5.33 9.83 -8.97
C CYS A 184 -6.80 9.62 -9.33
N VAL A 185 -7.60 9.19 -8.36
CA VAL A 185 -9.03 8.89 -8.48
C VAL A 185 -9.74 9.43 -7.26
N SER A 186 -11.07 9.57 -7.35
CA SER A 186 -11.90 9.93 -6.20
C SER A 186 -11.67 8.98 -5.02
N ASN A 187 -11.78 9.50 -3.80
CA ASN A 187 -11.60 8.74 -2.56
C ASN A 187 -12.58 7.56 -2.40
N ASP A 188 -13.72 7.57 -3.11
CA ASP A 188 -14.72 6.50 -3.13
C ASP A 188 -14.53 5.47 -4.26
N ASP A 189 -13.53 5.67 -5.12
CA ASP A 189 -13.21 4.76 -6.22
C ASP A 189 -12.67 3.41 -5.71
N ALA A 190 -12.96 2.31 -6.41
CA ALA A 190 -12.48 0.98 -6.04
C ALA A 190 -10.94 0.84 -6.06
N ALA A 191 -10.27 1.62 -6.92
CA ALA A 191 -8.83 1.68 -7.03
C ALA A 191 -8.18 2.57 -5.96
N ALA A 192 -8.95 3.39 -5.24
CA ALA A 192 -8.45 4.26 -4.19
C ALA A 192 -7.85 3.46 -3.02
N THR A 193 -6.63 3.80 -2.60
CA THR A 193 -6.08 3.30 -1.33
C THR A 193 -6.95 3.79 -0.17
N HIS A 194 -7.44 5.03 -0.24
CA HIS A 194 -8.28 5.65 0.78
C HIS A 194 -9.54 4.84 1.09
N LYS A 195 -10.27 4.36 0.07
CA LYS A 195 -11.45 3.51 0.27
C LYS A 195 -11.15 2.27 1.11
N LYS A 196 -9.96 1.69 0.96
CA LYS A 196 -9.52 0.48 1.67
C LYS A 196 -9.07 0.79 3.10
N VAL A 197 -8.56 1.99 3.35
CA VAL A 197 -8.12 2.44 4.67
C VAL A 197 -9.24 3.07 5.48
N ARG A 198 -10.29 3.59 4.85
CA ARG A 198 -11.44 4.20 5.52
C ARG A 198 -11.98 3.39 6.71
N PRO A 199 -12.15 2.05 6.61
CA PRO A 199 -12.61 1.23 7.73
C PRO A 199 -11.72 1.26 8.98
N PHE A 200 -10.46 1.71 8.89
CA PHE A 200 -9.50 1.72 10.00
C PHE A 200 -9.73 2.91 10.96
N TYR A 201 -10.27 4.02 10.46
CA TYR A 201 -10.49 5.24 11.24
C TYR A 201 -11.94 5.74 11.18
N SER A 202 -12.78 5.20 10.29
CA SER A 202 -14.21 5.45 10.33
C SER A 202 -14.84 4.70 11.49
N LEU A 203 -15.43 5.43 12.43
CA LEU A 203 -16.35 4.85 13.41
C LEU A 203 -17.47 4.14 12.63
N LYS A 204 -17.52 2.81 12.68
CA LYS A 204 -18.75 2.11 12.30
C LYS A 204 -19.78 2.37 13.39
N SER A 205 -20.89 3.00 13.01
CA SER A 205 -22.15 2.90 13.73
C SER A 205 -22.45 1.42 13.99
N ALA A 206 -22.82 1.10 15.24
CA ALA A 206 -23.17 -0.25 15.67
C ALA A 206 -24.13 -0.91 14.67
N GLY A 207 -23.70 -1.96 13.96
CA GLY A 207 -24.59 -2.70 13.05
C GLY A 207 -23.96 -3.50 11.91
N CYS A 208 -22.68 -3.32 11.57
CA CYS A 208 -22.08 -4.05 10.43
C CYS A 208 -21.02 -5.06 10.91
N ALA A 209 -21.46 -6.33 11.02
CA ALA A 209 -20.77 -7.51 11.54
C ALA A 209 -19.63 -8.05 10.66
N THR A 210 -18.65 -7.21 10.31
CA THR A 210 -17.33 -7.69 9.85
C THR A 210 -16.26 -7.35 10.87
N SER A 211 -15.60 -8.39 11.37
CA SER A 211 -15.15 -8.61 12.74
C SER A 211 -13.73 -8.14 13.07
N VAL A 212 -13.25 -7.07 12.45
CA VAL A 212 -12.01 -6.40 12.90
C VAL A 212 -12.30 -4.93 13.12
N GLN A 213 -12.50 -4.58 14.39
CA GLN A 213 -12.74 -3.21 14.83
C GLN A 213 -11.38 -2.51 14.96
N LEU A 214 -10.83 -2.08 13.84
CA LEU A 214 -9.76 -1.09 13.84
C LEU A 214 -10.39 0.26 14.17
N SER A 215 -9.96 0.85 15.27
CA SER A 215 -10.43 2.16 15.71
C SER A 215 -9.22 3.07 15.87
N TRP A 216 -9.01 3.94 14.88
CA TRP A 216 -8.05 5.05 14.94
C TRP A 216 -8.80 6.38 15.13
N PRO A 217 -9.47 6.59 16.28
CA PRO A 217 -10.36 7.73 16.48
C PRO A 217 -9.60 9.06 16.43
N GLY A 218 -10.18 10.04 15.74
CA GLY A 218 -9.59 11.38 15.65
C GLY A 218 -8.34 11.49 14.76
N LEU A 219 -7.83 10.38 14.20
CA LEU A 219 -6.68 10.41 13.31
C LEU A 219 -6.94 11.30 12.09
N LYS A 220 -6.10 12.31 11.90
CA LYS A 220 -6.13 13.13 10.69
C LYS A 220 -5.56 12.33 9.51
N VAL A 221 -6.29 12.27 8.41
CA VAL A 221 -5.84 11.60 7.19
C VAL A 221 -5.65 12.62 6.08
N ILE A 222 -4.47 12.65 5.46
CA ILE A 222 -4.21 13.45 4.26
C ILE A 222 -4.69 12.66 3.05
N THR A 223 -5.74 13.16 2.41
CA THR A 223 -6.46 12.47 1.33
C THR A 223 -6.14 13.08 -0.03
N MET A 224 -6.62 12.42 -1.08
CA MET A 224 -6.50 12.91 -2.43
C MET A 224 -7.66 13.86 -2.76
N GLY A 225 -7.40 14.82 -3.65
CA GLY A 225 -8.44 15.56 -4.36
C GLY A 225 -9.12 14.74 -5.44
N GLY A 226 -8.41 13.79 -6.05
CA GLY A 226 -8.95 12.88 -7.06
C GLY A 226 -9.13 13.51 -8.44
N SER A 227 -8.25 14.44 -8.82
CA SER A 227 -8.31 15.21 -10.06
C SER A 227 -8.16 14.41 -11.36
N GLY A 228 -7.63 13.18 -11.29
CA GLY A 228 -7.26 12.39 -12.47
C GLY A 228 -5.90 12.80 -13.08
N GLU A 229 -5.38 13.98 -12.76
CA GLU A 229 -4.14 14.53 -13.31
C GLU A 229 -2.97 14.33 -12.36
N GLY A 230 -1.99 13.49 -12.74
CA GLY A 230 -0.88 13.11 -11.86
C GLY A 230 -0.12 14.27 -11.24
N GLU A 231 0.31 15.24 -12.05
CA GLU A 231 1.16 16.37 -11.61
C GLU A 231 0.40 17.32 -10.67
N ALA A 232 -0.82 17.72 -11.03
CA ALA A 232 -1.66 18.57 -10.20
C ALA A 232 -1.98 17.89 -8.86
N GLU A 233 -2.27 16.59 -8.90
CA GLU A 233 -2.54 15.81 -7.70
C GLU A 233 -1.32 15.70 -6.78
N ALA A 234 -0.12 15.47 -7.34
CA ALA A 234 1.12 15.41 -6.57
C ALA A 234 1.44 16.75 -5.89
N GLN A 235 1.24 17.87 -6.61
CA GLN A 235 1.45 19.21 -6.07
C GLN A 235 0.47 19.52 -4.93
N ARG A 236 -0.81 19.17 -5.09
CA ARG A 236 -1.82 19.34 -4.04
C ARG A 236 -1.46 18.52 -2.80
N TYR A 237 -1.15 17.24 -2.98
CA TYR A 237 -0.81 16.35 -1.87
C TYR A 237 0.44 16.83 -1.13
N GLU A 238 1.47 17.27 -1.86
CA GLU A 238 2.67 17.86 -1.28
C GLU A 238 2.37 19.14 -0.50
N ALA A 239 1.51 20.02 -1.03
CA ALA A 239 1.10 21.25 -0.34
C ALA A 239 0.37 20.95 0.97
N GLU A 240 -0.51 19.94 1.00
CA GLU A 240 -1.19 19.52 2.24
C GLU A 240 -0.21 18.97 3.29
N LEU A 241 0.81 18.22 2.86
CA LEU A 241 1.87 17.74 3.76
C LEU A 241 2.76 18.90 4.28
N LYS A 242 3.12 19.85 3.42
CA LYS A 242 3.91 21.03 3.79
C LYS A 242 3.17 21.96 4.74
N ALA A 243 1.84 22.01 4.65
CA ALA A 243 1.00 22.81 5.55
C ALA A 243 0.89 22.25 6.98
N LEU A 244 1.36 21.01 7.23
CA LEU A 244 1.37 20.45 8.58
C LEU A 244 2.39 21.17 9.49
N PRO A 245 2.09 21.36 10.79
CA PRO A 245 3.06 21.90 11.73
C PRO A 245 4.34 21.04 11.81
N GLU A 246 5.49 21.67 12.06
CA GLU A 246 6.77 20.94 12.24
C GLU A 246 6.74 19.98 13.44
N THR A 247 5.89 20.27 14.44
CA THR A 247 5.66 19.39 15.59
C THR A 247 5.04 18.05 15.16
N THR A 248 4.15 18.08 14.17
CA THR A 248 3.48 16.89 13.62
C THR A 248 4.33 16.21 12.56
N LEU A 249 4.88 16.96 11.60
CA LEU A 249 5.72 16.43 10.53
C LEU A 249 7.03 17.23 10.45
N PRO A 250 8.07 16.87 11.22
CA PRO A 250 9.35 17.57 11.20
C PRO A 250 10.02 17.55 9.82
N ARG A 251 11.00 18.44 9.61
CA ARG A 251 11.81 18.48 8.39
C ARG A 251 13.29 18.39 8.68
N THR A 252 13.98 17.52 7.95
CA THR A 252 15.44 17.38 7.98
C THR A 252 15.94 17.39 6.54
N ASP A 253 16.95 18.22 6.25
CA ASP A 253 17.52 18.39 4.91
C ASP A 253 16.47 18.66 3.81
N GLY A 254 15.45 19.45 4.16
CA GLY A 254 14.35 19.84 3.26
C GLY A 254 13.33 18.72 2.98
N MET A 255 13.40 17.59 3.68
CA MET A 255 12.51 16.44 3.51
C MET A 255 11.61 16.23 4.73
N PRO A 256 10.37 15.71 4.56
CA PRO A 256 9.50 15.40 5.68
C PRO A 256 10.01 14.16 6.42
N VAL A 257 10.00 14.20 7.74
CA VAL A 257 10.42 13.10 8.60
C VAL A 257 9.19 12.49 9.25
N PHE A 258 8.72 11.37 8.68
CA PHE A 258 7.69 10.56 9.33
C PHE A 258 8.27 9.80 10.53
N ASP A 259 7.49 9.56 11.56
CA ASP A 259 7.92 8.73 12.70
C ASP A 259 8.06 7.27 12.27
N ILE A 260 7.17 6.83 11.39
CA ILE A 260 7.26 5.52 10.75
C ILE A 260 6.67 5.54 9.34
N CYS A 261 7.40 4.94 8.40
CA CYS A 261 7.00 4.72 7.02
C CYS A 261 6.94 3.22 6.72
N LEU A 262 5.75 2.73 6.41
CA LEU A 262 5.51 1.33 6.05
C LEU A 262 5.60 1.15 4.53
N ILE A 263 6.23 0.06 4.08
CA ILE A 263 6.49 -0.18 2.67
C ILE A 263 6.19 -1.66 2.35
N GLY A 264 5.45 -1.89 1.28
CA GLY A 264 5.32 -3.20 0.64
C GLY A 264 6.13 -3.24 -0.66
N VAL A 265 6.52 -4.44 -1.08
CA VAL A 265 7.30 -4.66 -2.31
C VAL A 265 6.55 -5.57 -3.29
N GLY A 266 6.56 -5.18 -4.56
CA GLY A 266 6.02 -5.95 -5.68
C GLY A 266 6.95 -7.05 -6.19
N ASP A 267 6.45 -7.88 -7.11
CA ASP A 267 7.21 -9.00 -7.68
C ASP A 267 8.44 -8.55 -8.48
N ASP A 268 8.33 -7.36 -9.09
CA ASP A 268 9.35 -6.65 -9.86
C ASP A 268 10.20 -5.69 -9.01
N GLY A 269 10.01 -5.72 -7.69
CA GLY A 269 10.73 -4.83 -6.78
C GLY A 269 10.17 -3.43 -6.65
N HIS A 270 9.04 -3.10 -7.29
CA HIS A 270 8.44 -1.78 -7.09
C HIS A 270 8.02 -1.60 -5.62
N PHE A 271 8.10 -0.36 -5.15
CA PHE A 271 7.57 0.07 -3.86
C PHE A 271 6.93 1.44 -4.02
N GLY A 272 5.83 1.71 -3.30
CA GLY A 272 4.94 2.82 -3.66
C GLY A 272 4.48 2.70 -5.12
N SER A 273 4.65 3.75 -5.91
CA SER A 273 4.51 3.70 -7.37
C SER A 273 5.84 3.80 -8.12
N LEU A 274 6.96 3.39 -7.50
CA LEU A 274 8.29 3.46 -8.10
C LEU A 274 8.62 2.15 -8.80
N TYR A 275 8.43 2.09 -10.12
CA TYR A 275 8.57 0.87 -10.93
C TYR A 275 9.96 0.74 -11.59
N PRO A 276 10.43 -0.47 -11.94
CA PRO A 276 11.70 -0.65 -12.67
C PRO A 276 11.83 0.21 -13.93
N GLY A 277 13.05 0.70 -14.20
CA GLY A 277 13.40 1.50 -15.38
C GLY A 277 12.80 2.91 -15.39
N ARG A 278 12.23 3.37 -14.28
CA ARG A 278 11.58 4.67 -14.14
C ARG A 278 12.52 5.71 -13.54
N GLN A 279 12.44 6.94 -14.05
CA GLN A 279 13.28 8.05 -13.58
C GLN A 279 12.95 8.45 -12.14
N GLU A 280 11.71 8.22 -11.71
CA GLU A 280 11.17 8.57 -10.39
C GLU A 280 11.93 7.86 -9.24
N ILE A 281 12.60 6.73 -9.50
CA ILE A 281 13.45 6.04 -8.51
C ILE A 281 14.73 6.84 -8.22
N ALA A 282 15.24 7.57 -9.21
CA ALA A 282 16.44 8.38 -9.14
C ALA A 282 16.12 9.87 -8.96
N ASP A 283 14.95 10.21 -8.42
CA ASP A 283 14.54 11.60 -8.27
C ASP A 283 15.48 12.38 -7.34
N GLU A 284 16.00 13.49 -7.85
CA GLU A 284 16.83 14.44 -7.11
C GLU A 284 16.19 15.85 -7.08
N SER A 285 14.93 15.97 -7.52
CA SER A 285 14.26 17.28 -7.62
C SER A 285 14.01 17.96 -6.28
N GLY A 286 14.10 17.22 -5.17
CA GLY A 286 13.75 17.70 -3.85
C GLY A 286 12.25 17.69 -3.56
N ARG A 287 11.43 17.16 -4.47
CA ARG A 287 9.99 16.96 -4.26
C ARG A 287 9.74 15.92 -3.18
N TRP A 288 8.72 16.15 -2.37
CA TRP A 288 8.23 15.18 -1.40
C TRP A 288 7.31 14.16 -2.06
N VAL A 289 6.59 14.59 -3.10
CA VAL A 289 5.60 13.79 -3.83
C VAL A 289 5.86 13.87 -5.34
N LEU A 290 5.88 12.71 -5.98
CA LEU A 290 6.10 12.54 -7.41
C LEU A 290 4.82 12.04 -8.09
N PRO A 291 4.46 12.59 -9.27
CA PRO A 291 3.49 11.95 -10.14
C PRO A 291 4.13 10.76 -10.85
N VAL A 292 3.34 9.72 -11.07
CA VAL A 292 3.75 8.51 -11.78
C VAL A 292 2.68 8.14 -12.78
N ASP A 293 3.02 8.31 -14.05
CA ASP A 293 2.24 7.86 -15.19
C ASP A 293 2.86 6.59 -15.78
N MET A 294 2.52 5.45 -15.17
CA MET A 294 2.98 4.12 -15.57
C MET A 294 1.83 3.13 -15.75
N LYS A 295 0.77 3.29 -14.96
CA LYS A 295 -0.47 2.50 -15.04
C LYS A 295 -1.63 3.47 -15.09
N SER A 296 -2.68 3.12 -15.82
CA SER A 296 -3.95 3.86 -15.81
C SER A 296 -4.89 3.32 -14.73
N PRO A 297 -5.57 4.16 -13.93
CA PRO A 297 -5.36 5.60 -13.82
C PRO A 297 -3.97 5.94 -13.20
N PRO A 298 -3.42 7.13 -13.46
CA PRO A 298 -2.11 7.53 -12.94
C PRO A 298 -2.10 7.50 -11.41
N SER A 299 -0.91 7.58 -10.82
CA SER A 299 -0.75 7.63 -9.36
C SER A 299 0.21 8.71 -8.93
N ILE A 300 0.19 9.04 -7.65
CA ILE A 300 1.26 9.75 -6.97
C ILE A 300 2.01 8.80 -6.04
N THR A 301 3.24 9.16 -5.67
CA THR A 301 4.04 8.46 -4.66
C THR A 301 4.86 9.45 -3.87
N LEU A 302 5.11 9.19 -2.59
CA LEU A 302 6.21 9.85 -1.87
C LEU A 302 7.52 9.58 -2.63
N SER A 303 8.42 10.56 -2.67
CA SER A 303 9.73 10.36 -3.29
C SER A 303 10.57 9.37 -2.48
N PRO A 304 11.55 8.67 -3.09
CA PRO A 304 12.45 7.77 -2.35
C PRO A 304 13.09 8.49 -1.16
N LYS A 305 13.55 9.73 -1.35
CA LYS A 305 14.19 10.52 -0.30
C LYS A 305 13.23 10.86 0.84
N ALA A 306 11.97 11.19 0.54
CA ALA A 306 10.95 11.45 1.57
C ALA A 306 10.60 10.19 2.37
N MET A 307 10.50 9.01 1.72
CA MET A 307 10.25 7.75 2.44
C MET A 307 11.42 7.36 3.34
N MET A 308 12.66 7.48 2.84
CA MET A 308 13.88 7.11 3.57
C MET A 308 14.26 8.08 4.68
N ALA A 309 13.73 9.31 4.67
CA ALA A 309 13.94 10.30 5.73
C ALA A 309 13.14 9.98 7.01
N ALA A 310 12.24 8.99 7.01
CA ALA A 310 11.48 8.61 8.19
C ALA A 310 12.39 8.07 9.31
N LYS A 311 12.02 8.32 10.58
CA LYS A 311 12.76 7.79 11.75
C LYS A 311 12.81 6.26 11.74
N THR A 312 11.72 5.63 11.31
CA THR A 312 11.62 4.18 11.12
C THR A 312 11.08 3.87 9.73
N VAL A 313 11.80 3.07 8.95
CA VAL A 313 11.32 2.54 7.66
C VAL A 313 11.16 1.04 7.77
N LEU A 314 9.94 0.54 7.58
CA LEU A 314 9.63 -0.89 7.62
C LEU A 314 9.22 -1.38 6.24
N VAL A 315 9.97 -2.35 5.71
CA VAL A 315 9.53 -3.15 4.57
C VAL A 315 8.96 -4.45 5.13
N ALA A 316 7.72 -4.81 4.77
CA ALA A 316 7.13 -6.07 5.21
C ALA A 316 6.53 -6.89 4.06
N SER A 317 6.77 -8.20 4.12
CA SER A 317 6.22 -9.18 3.19
C SER A 317 6.00 -10.50 3.91
N ALA A 318 4.77 -10.98 3.94
CA ALA A 318 4.42 -12.25 4.59
C ALA A 318 3.16 -12.86 3.99
N GLY A 319 2.95 -14.12 4.30
CA GLY A 319 1.81 -14.92 3.91
C GLY A 319 2.03 -15.64 2.59
N VAL A 320 1.29 -16.73 2.44
CA VAL A 320 1.17 -17.51 1.21
C VAL A 320 -0.19 -17.24 0.57
N SER A 321 -0.28 -17.45 -0.74
CA SER A 321 -1.53 -17.43 -1.48
C SER A 321 -1.46 -18.36 -2.68
N GLU A 322 -2.56 -18.55 -3.40
CA GLU A 322 -2.56 -19.30 -4.66
C GLU A 322 -1.53 -18.74 -5.65
N LYS A 323 -1.42 -17.40 -5.74
CA LYS A 323 -0.40 -16.73 -6.55
C LYS A 323 1.02 -16.91 -5.99
N TYR A 324 1.17 -17.00 -4.67
CA TYR A 324 2.45 -17.04 -3.96
C TYR A 324 2.49 -18.19 -2.95
N PRO A 325 2.60 -19.45 -3.39
CA PRO A 325 2.55 -20.59 -2.48
C PRO A 325 3.73 -20.63 -1.49
N MET A 326 4.84 -19.97 -1.83
CA MET A 326 6.03 -19.81 -0.98
C MET A 326 6.25 -18.35 -0.60
N GLY A 327 5.16 -17.58 -0.48
CA GLY A 327 5.23 -16.13 -0.34
C GLY A 327 5.97 -15.46 -1.50
N LYS A 328 6.31 -14.19 -1.35
CA LYS A 328 7.08 -13.42 -2.35
C LYS A 328 8.59 -13.66 -2.24
N SER A 329 9.01 -14.90 -2.03
CA SER A 329 10.39 -15.23 -1.67
C SER A 329 11.43 -14.89 -2.73
N GLU A 330 11.13 -15.09 -4.01
CA GLU A 330 12.04 -14.68 -5.10
C GLU A 330 12.22 -13.15 -5.13
N ALA A 331 11.12 -12.40 -5.04
CA ALA A 331 11.18 -10.94 -5.00
C ALA A 331 11.95 -10.44 -3.76
N MET A 332 11.76 -11.07 -2.58
CA MET A 332 12.46 -10.67 -1.37
C MET A 332 13.95 -11.01 -1.44
N LYS A 333 14.32 -12.14 -2.04
CA LYS A 333 15.72 -12.47 -2.32
C LYS A 333 16.37 -11.42 -3.20
N THR A 334 15.73 -11.05 -4.31
CA THR A 334 16.25 -10.01 -5.20
C THR A 334 16.29 -8.63 -4.52
N ALA A 335 15.27 -8.29 -3.72
CA ALA A 335 15.20 -7.05 -2.96
C ALA A 335 16.35 -6.92 -1.96
N ILE A 336 16.74 -8.00 -1.28
CA ILE A 336 17.66 -7.99 -0.15
C ILE A 336 19.09 -8.36 -0.54
N GLU A 337 19.27 -9.33 -1.46
CA GLU A 337 20.57 -9.94 -1.80
C GLU A 337 20.98 -9.73 -3.26
N GLY A 338 20.01 -9.43 -4.14
CA GLY A 338 20.25 -9.26 -5.58
C GLY A 338 21.25 -8.16 -5.94
N MET A 339 21.88 -8.28 -7.11
CA MET A 339 22.92 -7.36 -7.59
C MET A 339 22.53 -6.64 -8.88
N GLU A 340 21.24 -6.63 -9.23
CA GLU A 340 20.69 -6.05 -10.46
C GLU A 340 20.74 -4.51 -10.47
N GLY A 341 20.80 -3.89 -9.29
CA GLY A 341 20.79 -2.45 -9.10
C GLY A 341 19.38 -1.86 -9.03
N PRO A 342 19.21 -0.66 -8.44
CA PRO A 342 17.88 -0.15 -8.15
C PRO A 342 17.09 0.32 -9.38
N GLN A 343 17.75 0.54 -10.51
CA GLN A 343 17.06 0.76 -11.79
C GLN A 343 16.32 -0.50 -12.26
N ALA A 344 16.89 -1.68 -12.05
CA ALA A 344 16.27 -2.95 -12.41
C ALA A 344 15.33 -3.47 -11.32
N PHE A 345 15.67 -3.25 -10.04
CA PHE A 345 14.89 -3.69 -8.90
C PHE A 345 14.79 -2.59 -7.83
N PRO A 346 13.77 -1.71 -7.89
CA PRO A 346 13.69 -0.46 -7.12
C PRO A 346 13.89 -0.61 -5.61
N ALA A 347 13.30 -1.64 -4.98
CA ALA A 347 13.39 -1.86 -3.55
C ALA A 347 14.83 -1.97 -3.01
N GLN A 348 15.84 -2.20 -3.86
CA GLN A 348 17.25 -2.19 -3.46
C GLN A 348 17.71 -0.84 -2.91
N VAL A 349 17.05 0.29 -3.24
CA VAL A 349 17.36 1.59 -2.61
C VAL A 349 17.12 1.60 -1.10
N LEU A 350 16.26 0.72 -0.59
CA LEU A 350 15.83 0.72 0.81
C LEU A 350 16.81 -0.03 1.74
N ARG A 351 17.79 -0.77 1.20
CA ARG A 351 18.59 -1.75 1.96
C ARG A 351 19.35 -1.18 3.16
N SER A 352 19.85 0.05 3.04
CA SER A 352 20.63 0.70 4.10
C SER A 352 19.76 1.37 5.18
N THR A 353 18.46 1.58 4.89
CA THR A 353 17.57 2.39 5.72
C THR A 353 16.46 1.56 6.37
N ALA A 354 15.94 0.57 5.65
CA ALA A 354 14.78 -0.20 6.09
C ALA A 354 15.14 -1.37 6.99
N THR A 355 14.25 -1.65 7.95
CA THR A 355 14.13 -2.97 8.57
C THR A 355 13.16 -3.81 7.75
N TRP A 356 13.58 -5.03 7.40
CA TRP A 356 12.84 -5.98 6.57
C TRP A 356 12.18 -7.02 7.47
N LEU A 357 10.85 -7.03 7.52
CA LEU A 357 10.03 -7.98 8.28
C LEU A 357 9.45 -9.03 7.35
N LEU A 358 9.91 -10.27 7.50
CA LEU A 358 9.50 -11.40 6.66
C LEU A 358 8.98 -12.54 7.52
N ASP A 359 8.06 -13.33 6.99
CA ASP A 359 7.81 -14.67 7.51
C ASP A 359 8.78 -15.70 6.88
N GLU A 360 8.78 -16.93 7.38
CA GLU A 360 9.61 -18.00 6.84
C GLU A 360 9.35 -18.25 5.35
N ALA A 361 8.09 -18.15 4.91
CA ALA A 361 7.71 -18.32 3.52
C ALA A 361 8.41 -17.28 2.62
N ALA A 362 8.21 -15.98 2.90
CA ALA A 362 8.84 -14.89 2.15
C ALA A 362 10.37 -14.85 2.30
N ALA A 363 10.93 -15.43 3.36
CA ALA A 363 12.37 -15.52 3.57
C ALA A 363 13.00 -16.81 3.00
N SER A 364 12.22 -17.76 2.49
CA SER A 364 12.67 -19.13 2.17
C SER A 364 13.82 -19.21 1.15
N LYS A 365 13.97 -18.19 0.31
CA LYS A 365 15.01 -18.10 -0.73
C LYS A 365 16.24 -17.29 -0.33
N LEU A 366 16.23 -16.65 0.85
CA LEU A 366 17.36 -15.90 1.38
C LEU A 366 18.50 -16.84 1.81
N SER A 367 19.73 -16.37 1.65
CA SER A 367 20.89 -17.08 2.21
C SER A 367 20.81 -17.16 3.74
N ARG A 368 21.46 -18.15 4.36
CA ARG A 368 21.41 -18.34 5.82
C ARG A 368 22.05 -17.17 6.58
N GLY A 369 23.10 -16.56 6.03
CA GLY A 369 23.83 -15.46 6.68
C GLY A 369 23.03 -14.17 6.79
N THR A 370 22.02 -13.98 5.95
CA THR A 370 21.17 -12.77 5.92
C THR A 370 19.98 -12.86 6.87
N ARG A 371 19.64 -14.07 7.36
CA ARG A 371 18.44 -14.29 8.17
C ARG A 371 18.74 -14.11 9.66
N ARG A 372 18.16 -13.09 10.30
CA ARG A 372 18.08 -13.03 11.77
C ARG A 372 16.75 -13.62 12.22
N ILE A 373 16.80 -14.82 12.81
CA ILE A 373 15.68 -15.40 13.54
C ILE A 373 15.70 -14.81 14.96
N PRO A 374 14.68 -14.06 15.40
CA PRO A 374 14.59 -13.61 16.78
C PRO A 374 14.69 -14.82 17.72
N LYS A 375 15.58 -14.77 18.71
CA LYS A 375 15.55 -15.76 19.79
C LYS A 375 14.22 -15.58 20.52
N LEU A 376 13.27 -16.50 20.30
CA LEU A 376 12.10 -16.64 21.16
C LEU A 376 12.63 -16.90 22.57
N THR A 377 12.56 -15.89 23.44
CA THR A 377 12.88 -16.07 24.86
C THR A 377 11.73 -16.82 25.52
N ASN A 378 11.64 -18.13 25.29
CA ASN A 378 10.90 -19.01 26.17
C ASN A 378 11.72 -19.17 27.46
N ARG A 379 11.58 -18.21 28.40
CA ARG A 379 11.84 -18.51 29.81
C ARG A 379 10.66 -19.32 30.33
N ILE A 380 10.63 -20.60 29.98
CA ILE A 380 10.03 -21.58 30.89
C ILE A 380 11.11 -21.82 31.94
N GLY A 381 10.92 -21.22 33.12
CA GLY A 381 11.82 -21.41 34.25
C GLY A 381 11.81 -22.87 34.66
N CYS A 382 12.79 -23.63 34.19
CA CYS A 382 13.14 -24.91 34.79
C CYS A 382 13.90 -24.57 36.09
N ASN A 383 13.18 -24.61 37.21
CA ASN A 383 13.78 -24.55 38.53
C ASN A 383 14.66 -25.80 38.71
N ASN A 384 15.97 -25.64 38.53
CA ASN A 384 16.94 -26.59 39.05
C ASN A 384 16.98 -26.44 40.57
N GLN A 385 16.08 -27.15 41.26
CA GLN A 385 16.36 -27.52 42.65
C GLN A 385 17.35 -28.68 42.62
N SER A 386 18.48 -28.43 43.28
CA SER A 386 19.54 -29.40 43.57
C SER A 386 18.96 -30.64 44.26
N ILE A 387 18.93 -31.76 43.56
CA ILE A 387 18.74 -33.07 44.18
C ILE A 387 20.12 -33.68 44.35
N ASN A 388 20.54 -33.78 45.62
CA ASN A 388 21.71 -34.51 46.05
C ASN A 388 21.63 -35.96 45.56
N GLN A 389 22.73 -36.44 44.97
CA GLN A 389 22.93 -37.84 44.64
C GLN A 389 22.89 -38.72 45.90
N PRO A 390 22.20 -39.87 45.88
CA PRO A 390 22.60 -41.03 46.64
C PRO A 390 23.38 -42.00 45.74
N THR A 391 24.43 -42.53 46.32
CA THR A 391 25.40 -43.49 45.79
C THR A 391 24.79 -44.81 45.31
N ASN A 392 25.44 -45.39 44.29
CA ASN A 392 25.26 -46.75 43.80
C ASN A 392 25.08 -47.78 44.92
N GLN A 393 23.95 -48.45 44.95
CA GLN A 393 23.87 -49.90 45.15
C GLN A 393 22.44 -50.40 44.89
N SER A 394 22.39 -51.54 44.21
CA SER A 394 21.27 -52.49 44.09
C SER A 394 20.39 -52.41 42.82
N ILE A 395 20.61 -53.44 42.00
CA ILE A 395 19.60 -54.30 41.35
C ILE A 395 19.24 -53.97 39.89
N ASN A 396 19.97 -54.70 39.03
CA ASN A 396 19.49 -55.37 37.83
C ASN A 396 17.98 -55.68 37.85
N GLN A 397 17.25 -55.23 36.83
CA GLN A 397 16.34 -56.10 36.08
C GLN A 397 15.89 -55.47 34.74
N SER A 398 15.90 -56.32 33.72
CA SER A 398 15.31 -56.20 32.38
C SER A 398 15.84 -55.14 31.42
N ILE A 399 16.87 -55.54 30.67
CA ILE A 399 16.92 -55.31 29.21
C ILE A 399 15.79 -56.14 28.58
N ASN A 400 14.89 -55.55 27.79
CA ASN A 400 14.52 -56.09 26.47
C ASN A 400 13.56 -55.21 25.66
N GLN A 401 13.98 -54.98 24.40
CA GLN A 401 13.18 -54.96 23.18
C GLN A 401 12.17 -53.83 22.92
N SER A 402 12.49 -52.98 21.94
CA SER A 402 11.72 -52.78 20.68
C SER A 402 12.37 -51.62 19.89
N ILE A 403 13.20 -51.93 18.89
CA ILE A 403 12.88 -51.97 17.46
C ILE A 403 12.13 -50.72 16.97
N ILE A 404 12.90 -49.93 16.23
CA ILE A 404 12.52 -48.85 15.32
C ILE A 404 11.54 -49.39 14.27
N ASN A 405 10.39 -48.72 14.07
CA ASN A 405 9.49 -48.94 12.94
C ASN A 405 9.45 -47.68 12.06
N PRO A 406 9.73 -47.75 10.74
CA PRO A 406 9.88 -46.59 9.86
C PRO A 406 8.57 -46.21 9.16
N TYR A 407 7.51 -45.88 9.87
CA TYR A 407 6.33 -45.22 9.28
C TYR A 407 5.70 -44.29 10.31
N GLY A 408 6.04 -43.00 10.20
CA GLY A 408 5.57 -41.96 11.09
C GLY A 408 4.08 -41.68 10.93
N TRP A 409 3.31 -41.94 11.99
CA TRP A 409 2.04 -41.28 12.28
C TRP A 409 1.94 -41.07 13.79
N CYS A 410 2.00 -39.81 14.20
CA CYS A 410 1.77 -39.38 15.58
C CYS A 410 0.27 -39.06 15.70
N MET A 411 -0.53 -39.96 16.29
CA MET A 411 -1.87 -39.60 16.76
C MET A 411 -1.75 -39.02 18.16
N THR A 412 -1.94 -37.70 18.28
CA THR A 412 -2.11 -37.03 19.56
C THR A 412 -3.50 -37.35 20.10
N LEU A 413 -3.54 -38.11 21.20
CA LEU A 413 -4.73 -38.32 22.02
C LEU A 413 -5.14 -36.98 22.66
N LEU A 414 -6.23 -36.40 22.17
CA LEU A 414 -7.00 -35.37 22.86
C LEU A 414 -7.88 -36.05 23.92
N SER A 415 -7.48 -35.95 25.18
CA SER A 415 -8.36 -36.26 26.31
C SER A 415 -9.38 -35.13 26.48
N GLN A 416 -10.58 -35.29 25.95
CA GLN A 416 -11.73 -34.48 26.33
C GLN A 416 -12.73 -35.34 27.10
N HIS A 417 -12.97 -34.95 28.35
CA HIS A 417 -14.01 -35.47 29.21
C HIS A 417 -15.39 -35.28 28.58
N PHE A 418 -16.08 -36.37 28.28
CA PHE A 418 -17.53 -36.38 28.11
C PHE A 418 -18.15 -37.29 29.16
N ASN A 419 -18.88 -36.67 30.10
CA ASN A 419 -19.81 -37.35 30.98
C ASN A 419 -20.99 -37.84 30.14
N VAL A 420 -21.15 -39.16 30.07
CA VAL A 420 -22.32 -39.82 29.51
C VAL A 420 -23.41 -39.83 30.58
N CYS A 421 -24.41 -38.98 30.44
CA CYS A 421 -25.72 -39.17 31.09
C CYS A 421 -26.67 -39.77 30.06
N THR A 422 -26.96 -41.05 30.22
CA THR A 422 -28.04 -41.76 29.53
C THR A 422 -29.39 -41.40 30.15
N CYS A 423 -30.33 -40.93 29.33
CA CYS A 423 -31.76 -41.06 29.59
C CYS A 423 -32.50 -41.34 28.26
N ARG A 424 -33.15 -42.51 28.20
CA ARG A 424 -34.27 -42.84 27.29
C ARG A 424 -35.43 -41.87 27.62
N LEU A 425 -36.29 -41.41 26.69
CA LEU A 425 -36.94 -42.00 25.51
C LEU A 425 -36.92 -41.00 24.35
#